data_AF-A0A1Z5JQK3-F1
#
_entry.id   AF-A0A1Z5JQK3-F1
#
_cell.length_a   1.000
_cell.length_b   1.000
_cell.length_c   1.000
_cell.angle_alpha   90.00
_cell.angle_beta   90.00
_cell.angle_gamma   90.00
#
_symmetry.space_group_name_H-M   'P 1'
#
loop_
_entity.id
_entity.type
_entity.pdbx_description
1 polymer ?
#
loop_
_entity_poly.entity_id
_entity_poly.type
_entity_poly.pdbx_seq_one_letter_code
_entity_poly.pdbx_strand_id
1 'polypeptide(L)'
;MIPRSRFHFRIRLRPPRVRYLSSYGYPDKDYLHTDGVVEGVWIFTRHGDRVPGRCLSPEHKVNDEAAFWMTRMPCSPDTAAAFESFSKCFPIDIHPGFNQGKFIDTSRNPFGFLTQSGLEQLNENGRKIFDRYNKHGHHFPDMKEWRRGVATDFLSVWDVSAYSTNYLRTILSVQSFLDGLLGTGLLKIGGKLREFDSKVTKERRVPNHSWKSDSETPLVKIQVRDVSNDPLNAFDRNPDIIADLVAEVMKCEEFFKRDSSAAPLAARLANYIPGLARRNVKDFSTLSPSGINWIEAADHFICRAAHGVRLSKFTEFEHDDQVEQTLAAMAHQTLTHLAWRFRQWYKNKKLLAVIAAPPLREIADQIAATPDLRGRQKHPFVVYSCHDITILVIMKTWILQNMTAHTLFECS
;
A
#
# COMPACT_ATOMS: atom_id res chain seq x y z
N MET A 1 -37.94 -24.45 24.92
CA MET A 1 -37.28 -23.33 25.62
C MET A 1 -35.84 -23.76 25.93
N ILE A 2 -34.86 -23.14 25.30
CA ILE A 2 -33.42 -23.39 25.53
C ILE A 2 -32.80 -22.05 25.93
N PRO A 3 -32.09 -21.95 27.06
CA PRO A 3 -31.61 -20.65 27.55
C PRO A 3 -30.43 -20.18 26.70
N ARG A 4 -30.53 -18.93 26.22
CA ARG A 4 -29.43 -18.19 25.57
C ARG A 4 -28.46 -17.69 26.65
N SER A 5 -27.32 -18.35 26.80
CA SER A 5 -26.18 -17.83 27.56
C SER A 5 -25.48 -16.74 26.74
N ARG A 6 -25.62 -15.48 27.15
CA ARG A 6 -24.77 -14.36 26.68
C ARG A 6 -23.48 -14.37 27.50
N PHE A 7 -22.35 -14.65 26.87
CA PHE A 7 -21.04 -14.41 27.45
C PHE A 7 -20.65 -12.94 27.23
N HIS A 8 -20.59 -12.17 28.32
CA HIS A 8 -19.90 -10.88 28.34
C HIS A 8 -18.48 -11.11 28.88
N PHE A 9 -17.49 -11.09 28.01
CA PHE A 9 -16.10 -10.92 28.44
C PHE A 9 -15.84 -9.42 28.68
N ARG A 10 -15.54 -9.06 29.93
CA ARG A 10 -15.05 -7.74 30.31
C ARG A 10 -13.66 -7.92 30.90
N ILE A 11 -12.64 -7.84 30.04
CA ILE A 11 -11.24 -7.81 30.48
C ILE A 11 -11.00 -6.42 31.09
N ARG A 12 -10.84 -6.33 32.41
CA ARG A 12 -10.32 -5.14 33.10
C ARG A 12 -8.80 -5.25 33.14
N LEU A 13 -8.12 -4.60 32.20
CA LEU A 13 -6.71 -4.25 32.36
C LEU A 13 -6.63 -2.95 33.18
N ARG A 14 -5.70 -2.87 34.14
CA ARG A 14 -5.41 -1.63 34.90
C ARG A 14 -5.07 -0.52 33.89
N PRO A 15 -5.53 0.73 34.09
CA PRO A 15 -5.33 1.79 33.10
C PRO A 15 -3.90 2.35 33.22
N PRO A 16 -3.05 2.24 32.18
CA PRO A 16 -1.90 3.11 32.05
C PRO A 16 -2.35 4.43 31.41
N ARG A 17 -1.69 5.53 31.77
CA ARG A 17 -1.91 6.84 31.12
C ARG A 17 -1.26 6.83 29.74
N VAL A 18 -2.03 7.13 28.68
CA VAL A 18 -1.55 7.23 27.29
C VAL A 18 -1.97 8.59 26.69
N ARG A 19 -1.10 9.18 25.84
CA ARG A 19 -1.37 10.38 25.02
C ARG A 19 -0.92 10.14 23.57
N TYR A 20 -1.65 10.73 22.61
CA TYR A 20 -1.53 10.53 21.16
C TYR A 20 -0.36 11.30 20.52
N LEU A 21 0.28 10.70 19.51
CA LEU A 21 1.16 11.39 18.55
C LEU A 21 0.42 11.51 17.21
N SER A 22 0.19 12.73 16.74
CA SER A 22 -0.08 12.99 15.33
C SER A 22 1.11 13.77 14.77
N SER A 23 1.54 13.45 13.55
CA SER A 23 2.60 14.15 12.83
C SER A 23 2.21 15.57 12.39
N TYR A 24 1.11 16.13 12.88
CA TYR A 24 0.67 17.48 12.58
C TYR A 24 1.15 18.46 13.66
N GLY A 25 2.38 18.95 13.48
CA GLY A 25 2.79 20.29 13.92
C GLY A 25 2.91 20.57 15.42
N TYR A 26 2.87 19.56 16.28
CA TYR A 26 3.34 19.76 17.66
C TYR A 26 4.87 19.67 17.68
N PRO A 27 5.58 20.59 18.36
CA PRO A 27 7.02 20.42 18.59
C PRO A 27 7.21 19.07 19.25
N ASP A 28 8.12 18.25 18.70
CA ASP A 28 8.53 16.96 19.23
C ASP A 28 8.78 17.11 20.73
N LYS A 29 7.75 16.87 21.54
CA LYS A 29 7.95 16.69 22.96
C LYS A 29 8.75 15.41 23.06
N ASP A 30 9.77 15.48 23.88
CA ASP A 30 10.88 14.55 23.95
C ASP A 30 10.40 13.20 24.57
N TYR A 31 9.56 12.47 23.83
CA TYR A 31 9.00 11.16 24.22
C TYR A 31 10.07 10.05 24.18
N LEU A 32 11.29 10.39 23.76
CA LEU A 32 12.47 9.54 23.78
C LEU A 32 13.04 9.34 25.20
N HIS A 33 12.54 10.07 26.21
CA HIS A 33 12.99 9.95 27.61
C HIS A 33 12.06 9.12 28.50
N THR A 34 11.09 8.38 27.95
CA THR A 34 10.46 7.33 28.76
C THR A 34 11.39 6.12 28.73
N ASP A 35 11.81 5.65 29.90
CA ASP A 35 12.68 4.46 30.13
C ASP A 35 12.07 3.12 29.63
N GLY A 36 11.10 3.17 28.71
CA GLY A 36 10.44 2.00 28.14
C GLY A 36 11.30 1.30 27.10
N VAL A 37 11.22 -0.03 27.08
CA VAL A 37 11.86 -0.90 26.08
C VAL A 37 10.88 -1.14 24.94
N VAL A 38 11.35 -1.08 23.69
CA VAL A 38 10.55 -1.43 22.52
C VAL A 38 10.56 -2.95 22.37
N GLU A 39 9.47 -3.60 22.79
CA GLU A 39 9.35 -5.06 22.77
C GLU A 39 9.03 -5.64 21.38
N GLY A 40 8.62 -4.80 20.42
CA GLY A 40 8.28 -5.22 19.07
C GLY A 40 7.82 -4.06 18.17
N VAL A 41 7.91 -4.25 16.86
CA VAL A 41 7.55 -3.26 15.85
C VAL A 41 6.69 -3.92 14.77
N TRP A 42 5.57 -3.27 14.40
CA TRP A 42 4.67 -3.70 13.32
C TRP A 42 4.42 -2.53 12.38
N ILE A 43 4.85 -2.66 11.12
CA ILE A 43 4.82 -1.60 10.11
C ILE A 43 3.86 -1.98 9.00
N PHE A 44 2.95 -1.07 8.65
CA PHE A 44 2.12 -1.21 7.46
C PHE A 44 2.54 -0.16 6.44
N THR A 45 2.99 -0.62 5.28
CA THR A 45 3.40 0.25 4.17
C THR A 45 2.39 0.11 3.04
N ARG A 46 2.05 1.24 2.43
CA ARG A 46 1.49 1.23 1.08
C ARG A 46 2.64 0.98 0.12
N HIS A 47 2.36 0.42 -1.05
CA HIS A 47 3.30 0.51 -2.16
C HIS A 47 3.67 1.98 -2.47
N GLY A 48 4.85 2.17 -3.08
CA GLY A 48 5.30 3.49 -3.50
C GLY A 48 4.51 4.07 -4.68
N ASP A 49 4.97 5.23 -5.13
CA ASP A 49 4.48 5.88 -6.32
C ASP A 49 4.52 4.97 -7.55
N ARG A 50 3.43 4.98 -8.31
CA ARG A 50 3.19 4.05 -9.42
C ARG A 50 2.52 4.77 -10.57
N VAL A 51 2.62 4.17 -11.75
CA VAL A 51 1.84 4.62 -12.90
C VAL A 51 0.34 4.34 -12.66
N PRO A 52 -0.57 4.98 -13.42
CA PRO A 52 -2.01 4.76 -13.27
C PRO A 52 -2.37 3.27 -13.36
N GLY A 53 -3.36 2.83 -12.59
CA GLY A 53 -3.78 1.42 -12.52
C GLY A 53 -4.44 0.91 -13.81
N ARG A 54 -4.86 1.82 -14.69
CA ARG A 54 -5.39 1.54 -16.03
C ARG A 54 -5.17 2.70 -16.99
N CYS A 55 -5.22 2.42 -18.28
CA CYS A 55 -5.33 3.42 -19.32
C CYS A 55 -6.72 4.07 -19.30
N LEU A 56 -6.76 5.39 -19.39
CA LEU A 56 -8.01 6.17 -19.49
C LEU A 56 -8.14 6.95 -20.81
N SER A 57 -7.09 6.92 -21.61
CA SER A 57 -7.02 7.53 -22.93
C SER A 57 -7.96 6.86 -23.94
N PRO A 58 -8.40 7.60 -24.98
CA PRO A 58 -9.10 7.01 -26.12
C PRO A 58 -8.23 5.96 -26.82
N GLU A 59 -8.86 5.02 -27.52
CA GLU A 59 -8.22 3.83 -28.11
C GLU A 59 -6.97 4.14 -28.94
N HIS A 60 -7.04 5.19 -29.76
CA HIS A 60 -5.93 5.58 -30.63
C HIS A 60 -4.74 6.23 -29.89
N LYS A 61 -4.87 6.56 -28.60
CA LYS A 61 -3.83 7.15 -27.72
C LYS A 61 -3.29 6.16 -26.68
N VAL A 62 -3.86 4.97 -26.55
CA VAL A 62 -3.47 3.98 -25.53
C VAL A 62 -1.98 3.65 -25.60
N ASN A 63 -1.45 3.45 -26.82
CA ASN A 63 -0.04 3.13 -27.03
C ASN A 63 0.88 4.31 -26.67
N ASP A 64 0.47 5.54 -26.99
CA ASP A 64 1.24 6.75 -26.65
C ASP A 64 1.31 6.96 -25.14
N GLU A 65 0.17 6.80 -24.44
CA GLU A 65 0.11 6.87 -22.98
C GLU A 65 0.98 5.78 -22.35
N ALA A 66 0.86 4.54 -22.83
CA ALA A 66 1.68 3.42 -22.35
C ALA A 66 3.17 3.68 -22.56
N ALA A 67 3.59 4.08 -23.76
CA ALA A 67 4.99 4.43 -24.07
C ALA A 67 5.52 5.57 -23.20
N PHE A 68 4.68 6.54 -22.85
CA PHE A 68 5.06 7.58 -21.91
C PHE A 68 5.27 7.04 -20.51
N TRP A 69 4.34 6.23 -19.99
CA TRP A 69 4.48 5.67 -18.64
C TRP A 69 5.69 4.73 -18.52
N MET A 70 6.09 4.08 -19.61
CA MET A 70 7.34 3.33 -19.68
C MET A 70 8.59 4.18 -19.40
N THR A 71 8.54 5.50 -19.58
CA THR A 71 9.64 6.42 -19.23
C THR A 71 9.76 6.70 -17.73
N ARG A 72 8.72 6.38 -16.95
CA ARG A 72 8.68 6.55 -15.48
C ARG A 72 9.04 5.28 -14.71
N MET A 73 9.06 4.16 -15.42
CA MET A 73 9.47 2.86 -14.91
C MET A 73 10.97 2.84 -14.58
N PRO A 74 11.44 1.95 -13.70
CA PRO A 74 12.87 1.75 -13.47
C PRO A 74 13.64 1.56 -14.78
N CYS A 75 14.65 2.38 -15.00
CA CYS A 75 15.35 2.48 -16.29
C CYS A 75 16.63 1.64 -16.33
N SER A 76 17.35 1.59 -15.20
CA SER A 76 18.55 0.77 -15.05
C SER A 76 18.73 0.44 -13.56
N PRO A 77 18.50 -0.81 -13.15
CA PRO A 77 17.92 -1.89 -13.96
C PRO A 77 16.46 -1.64 -14.40
N ASP A 78 15.98 -2.37 -15.42
CA ASP A 78 14.53 -2.49 -15.69
C ASP A 78 13.82 -3.16 -14.50
N THR A 79 12.48 -3.16 -14.46
CA THR A 79 11.73 -3.75 -13.33
C THR A 79 12.11 -5.21 -13.06
N ALA A 80 12.34 -5.99 -14.12
CA ALA A 80 12.82 -7.37 -14.01
C ALA A 80 14.19 -7.46 -13.33
N ALA A 81 15.18 -6.68 -13.76
CA ALA A 81 16.50 -6.72 -13.15
C ALA A 81 16.53 -6.07 -11.75
N ALA A 82 15.65 -5.11 -11.45
CA ALA A 82 15.46 -4.60 -10.08
C ALA A 82 14.94 -5.72 -9.17
N PHE A 83 13.90 -6.42 -9.61
CA PHE A 83 13.35 -7.58 -8.94
C PHE A 83 14.39 -8.68 -8.70
N GLU A 84 15.15 -9.06 -9.74
CA GLU A 84 16.22 -10.06 -9.64
C GLU A 84 17.32 -9.61 -8.67
N SER A 85 17.69 -8.33 -8.67
CA SER A 85 18.68 -7.76 -7.75
C SER A 85 18.21 -7.87 -6.30
N PHE A 86 17.00 -7.40 -6.01
CA PHE A 86 16.42 -7.47 -4.67
C PHE A 86 16.24 -8.90 -4.18
N SER A 87 15.78 -9.79 -5.06
CA SER A 87 15.45 -11.16 -4.69
C SER A 87 16.68 -11.99 -4.26
N LYS A 88 17.91 -11.49 -4.48
CA LYS A 88 19.14 -12.09 -3.92
C LYS A 88 19.19 -12.01 -2.40
N CYS A 89 18.73 -10.90 -1.82
CA CYS A 89 18.68 -10.70 -0.38
C CYS A 89 17.27 -10.91 0.18
N PHE A 90 16.25 -10.62 -0.64
CA PHE A 90 14.84 -10.61 -0.25
C PHE A 90 14.00 -11.51 -1.17
N PRO A 91 14.24 -12.83 -1.18
CA PRO A 91 13.49 -13.74 -2.04
C PRO A 91 12.02 -13.79 -1.61
N ILE A 92 11.16 -14.05 -2.58
CA ILE A 92 9.72 -14.13 -2.35
C ILE A 92 9.30 -15.59 -2.29
N ASP A 93 8.35 -15.86 -1.41
CA ASP A 93 7.66 -17.14 -1.32
C ASP A 93 6.16 -16.91 -1.46
N ILE A 94 5.68 -17.18 -2.67
CA ILE A 94 4.28 -17.06 -3.03
C ILE A 94 3.63 -18.41 -2.83
N HIS A 95 2.65 -18.43 -1.92
CA HIS A 95 1.87 -19.62 -1.69
C HIS A 95 1.24 -20.11 -3.01
N PRO A 96 1.36 -21.40 -3.37
CA PRO A 96 0.85 -21.92 -4.64
C PRO A 96 -0.66 -21.71 -4.84
N GLY A 97 -1.43 -21.68 -3.74
CA GLY A 97 -2.87 -21.41 -3.77
C GLY A 97 -3.24 -19.96 -4.08
N PHE A 98 -2.28 -19.03 -4.09
CA PHE A 98 -2.51 -17.66 -4.57
C PHE A 98 -2.11 -17.55 -6.04
N ASN A 99 -3.10 -17.49 -6.94
CA ASN A 99 -2.93 -17.22 -8.37
C ASN A 99 -1.87 -18.13 -9.04
N GLN A 100 -1.80 -19.40 -8.65
CA GLN A 100 -0.82 -20.37 -9.15
C GLN A 100 0.64 -19.91 -8.95
N GLY A 101 0.89 -19.15 -7.88
CA GLY A 101 2.20 -18.55 -7.59
C GLY A 101 2.55 -17.32 -8.43
N LYS A 102 1.68 -16.86 -9.34
CA LYS A 102 1.96 -15.73 -10.25
C LYS A 102 1.48 -14.40 -9.66
N PHE A 103 2.14 -13.30 -10.04
CA PHE A 103 1.69 -11.95 -9.73
C PHE A 103 0.38 -11.60 -10.45
N ILE A 104 -0.54 -10.91 -9.75
CA ILE A 104 -1.89 -10.58 -10.28
C ILE A 104 -1.84 -9.46 -11.35
N ASP A 105 -0.99 -8.46 -11.19
CA ASP A 105 -1.01 -7.21 -11.97
C ASP A 105 -0.13 -7.18 -13.22
N THR A 106 0.63 -8.24 -13.47
CA THR A 106 1.63 -8.28 -14.55
C THR A 106 1.05 -8.21 -15.96
N SER A 107 -0.22 -8.58 -16.14
CA SER A 107 -0.91 -8.54 -17.43
C SER A 107 -1.25 -7.13 -17.91
N ARG A 108 -1.16 -6.11 -17.04
CA ARG A 108 -1.56 -4.72 -17.34
C ARG A 108 -0.40 -3.79 -17.68
N ASN A 109 0.81 -4.33 -17.83
CA ASN A 109 2.03 -3.57 -18.11
C ASN A 109 1.85 -2.51 -19.22
N PRO A 110 2.19 -1.23 -18.97
CA PRO A 110 2.86 -0.71 -17.79
C PRO A 110 1.93 -0.35 -16.63
N PHE A 111 0.63 -0.27 -16.87
CA PHE A 111 -0.35 0.25 -15.90
C PHE A 111 -0.34 -0.55 -14.58
N GLY A 112 -0.35 0.20 -13.48
CA GLY A 112 -0.27 -0.31 -12.11
C GLY A 112 1.14 -0.66 -11.64
N PHE A 113 2.18 -0.56 -12.47
CA PHE A 113 3.54 -0.89 -12.05
C PHE A 113 4.18 0.24 -11.24
N LEU A 114 5.09 -0.16 -10.34
CA LEU A 114 5.84 0.75 -9.48
C LEU A 114 6.85 1.58 -10.30
N THR A 115 6.95 2.87 -10.01
CA THR A 115 7.88 3.78 -10.71
C THR A 115 9.26 3.78 -10.05
N GLN A 116 10.25 4.40 -10.71
CA GLN A 116 11.55 4.69 -10.10
C GLN A 116 11.39 5.52 -8.80
N SER A 117 10.56 6.57 -8.85
CA SER A 117 10.20 7.40 -7.69
C SER A 117 9.60 6.56 -6.56
N GLY A 118 8.75 5.59 -6.88
CA GLY A 118 8.17 4.68 -5.90
C GLY A 118 9.19 3.80 -5.20
N LEU A 119 10.19 3.27 -5.92
CA LEU A 119 11.29 2.52 -5.30
C LEU A 119 12.10 3.41 -4.34
N GLU A 120 12.45 4.61 -4.78
CA GLU A 120 13.23 5.58 -3.99
C GLU A 120 12.49 6.01 -2.72
N GLN A 121 11.18 6.27 -2.80
CA GLN A 121 10.34 6.57 -1.65
C GLN A 121 10.40 5.48 -0.59
N LEU A 122 10.26 4.22 -0.99
CA LEU A 122 10.24 3.11 -0.03
C LEU A 122 11.62 2.81 0.53
N ASN A 123 12.67 2.96 -0.27
CA ASN A 123 14.04 2.86 0.21
C ASN A 123 14.33 3.93 1.28
N GLU A 124 13.94 5.17 1.01
CA GLU A 124 14.07 6.26 1.97
C GLU A 124 13.25 6.03 3.24
N ASN A 125 12.03 5.52 3.12
CA ASN A 125 11.22 5.13 4.27
C ASN A 125 11.90 4.02 5.09
N GLY A 126 12.51 3.03 4.43
CA GLY A 126 13.31 1.99 5.10
C GLY A 126 14.46 2.58 5.92
N ARG A 127 15.21 3.53 5.35
CA ARG A 127 16.31 4.24 6.04
C ARG A 127 15.82 5.01 7.26
N LYS A 128 14.73 5.76 7.14
CA LYS A 128 14.13 6.50 8.27
C LYS A 128 13.71 5.57 9.40
N ILE A 129 13.17 4.41 9.05
CA ILE A 129 12.75 3.40 10.03
C ILE A 129 13.98 2.74 10.69
N PHE A 130 15.05 2.47 9.94
CA PHE A 130 16.32 2.04 10.50
C PHE A 130 16.82 3.06 11.54
N ASP A 131 16.97 4.33 11.15
CA ASP A 131 17.46 5.39 12.05
C ASP A 131 16.60 5.52 13.31
N ARG A 132 15.29 5.32 13.17
CA ARG A 132 14.33 5.37 14.28
C ARG A 132 14.51 4.22 15.26
N TYR A 133 14.55 2.97 14.78
CA TYR A 133 14.49 1.78 15.64
C TYR A 133 15.85 1.18 15.98
N ASN A 134 16.91 1.51 15.24
CA ASN A 134 18.26 1.05 15.54
C ASN A 134 18.67 1.43 16.97
N LYS A 135 18.42 2.69 17.38
CA LYS A 135 18.71 3.16 18.75
C LYS A 135 17.95 2.42 19.85
N HIS A 136 16.81 1.82 19.54
CA HIS A 136 15.98 1.09 20.50
C HIS A 136 16.36 -0.38 20.61
N GLY A 137 17.19 -0.87 19.70
CA GLY A 137 17.71 -2.22 19.73
C GLY A 137 18.83 -2.47 20.74
N HIS A 138 19.25 -1.45 21.50
CA HIS A 138 20.47 -1.50 22.29
C HIS A 138 20.21 -1.32 23.78
N HIS A 139 20.35 -2.42 24.52
CA HIS A 139 20.64 -2.41 25.96
C HIS A 139 22.15 -2.37 26.27
N PHE A 140 23.02 -1.99 25.32
CA PHE A 140 24.47 -1.96 25.56
C PHE A 140 25.03 -0.53 25.59
N PRO A 141 25.65 -0.12 26.71
CA PRO A 141 26.37 1.14 26.81
C PRO A 141 27.71 1.01 26.08
N ASP A 142 28.10 2.04 25.33
CA ASP A 142 29.41 2.21 24.67
C ASP A 142 29.78 1.22 23.55
N MET A 143 29.54 1.56 22.27
CA MET A 143 30.43 1.14 21.18
C MET A 143 30.45 2.12 19.99
N LYS A 144 31.66 2.61 19.65
CA LYS A 144 31.98 3.49 18.51
C LYS A 144 32.22 2.74 17.18
N GLU A 145 31.94 1.44 17.09
CA GLU A 145 32.36 0.57 15.97
C GLU A 145 31.32 0.33 14.86
N TRP A 146 30.19 1.04 14.89
CA TRP A 146 29.09 0.92 13.93
C TRP A 146 29.43 1.47 12.54
N ARG A 147 30.26 0.78 11.74
CA ARG A 147 30.52 1.13 10.32
C ARG A 147 30.72 -0.06 9.37
N ARG A 148 30.61 -1.32 9.81
CA ARG A 148 30.84 -2.49 8.95
C ARG A 148 29.75 -3.58 9.09
N GLY A 149 28.51 -3.23 8.74
CA GLY A 149 27.45 -4.24 8.55
C GLY A 149 26.07 -3.83 9.05
N VAL A 150 25.48 -2.77 8.49
CA VAL A 150 24.14 -2.24 8.85
C VAL A 150 23.09 -3.35 9.00
N ALA A 151 23.04 -4.28 8.04
CA ALA A 151 22.14 -5.43 8.08
C ALA A 151 22.42 -6.39 9.25
N THR A 152 23.69 -6.76 9.46
CA THR A 152 24.10 -7.71 10.51
C THR A 152 23.74 -7.20 11.89
N ASP A 153 23.97 -5.91 12.13
CA ASP A 153 23.74 -5.31 13.42
C ASP A 153 22.23 -5.19 13.71
N PHE A 154 21.43 -4.73 12.73
CA PHE A 154 19.98 -4.66 12.86
C PHE A 154 19.36 -6.04 13.11
N LEU A 155 19.76 -7.02 12.32
CA LEU A 155 19.28 -8.40 12.42
C LEU A 155 19.82 -9.12 13.65
N SER A 156 20.84 -8.61 14.34
CA SER A 156 21.30 -9.18 15.61
C SER A 156 20.30 -8.93 16.75
N VAL A 157 19.51 -7.86 16.65
CA VAL A 157 18.52 -7.43 17.63
C VAL A 157 17.11 -7.80 17.21
N TRP A 158 16.79 -7.62 15.93
CA TRP A 158 15.43 -7.72 15.43
C TRP A 158 15.21 -9.04 14.68
N ASP A 159 14.09 -9.70 14.99
CA ASP A 159 13.56 -10.83 14.23
C ASP A 159 12.64 -10.28 13.13
N VAL A 160 13.23 -10.02 11.96
CA VAL A 160 12.55 -9.34 10.86
C VAL A 160 11.71 -10.31 10.04
N SER A 161 10.40 -10.06 9.98
CA SER A 161 9.45 -10.79 9.13
C SER A 161 8.80 -9.84 8.14
N ALA A 162 8.64 -10.27 6.88
CA ALA A 162 8.03 -9.46 5.83
C ALA A 162 6.90 -10.19 5.12
N TYR A 163 5.77 -9.52 4.97
CA TYR A 163 4.58 -10.00 4.28
C TYR A 163 4.16 -9.01 3.20
N SER A 164 3.64 -9.52 2.09
CA SER A 164 3.10 -8.69 1.01
C SER A 164 1.83 -9.31 0.44
N THR A 165 0.94 -8.47 -0.08
CA THR A 165 -0.08 -8.90 -1.05
C THR A 165 0.56 -9.37 -2.36
N ASN A 166 -0.15 -10.16 -3.18
CA ASN A 166 0.38 -10.74 -4.42
C ASN A 166 0.36 -9.78 -5.63
N TYR A 167 0.79 -8.55 -5.43
CA TYR A 167 0.98 -7.56 -6.50
C TYR A 167 2.46 -7.27 -6.66
N LEU A 168 2.94 -7.20 -7.90
CA LEU A 168 4.34 -6.91 -8.17
C LEU A 168 4.75 -5.56 -7.55
N ARG A 169 3.88 -4.55 -7.60
CA ARG A 169 4.14 -3.24 -6.98
C ARG A 169 4.33 -3.29 -5.46
N THR A 170 3.56 -4.12 -4.74
CA THR A 170 3.69 -4.22 -3.26
C THR A 170 4.92 -5.02 -2.88
N ILE A 171 5.26 -6.02 -3.68
CA ILE A 171 6.46 -6.84 -3.50
C ILE A 171 7.74 -6.02 -3.75
N LEU A 172 7.82 -5.31 -4.87
CA LEU A 172 8.95 -4.41 -5.14
C LEU A 172 9.06 -3.29 -4.10
N SER A 173 7.93 -2.79 -3.60
CA SER A 173 7.92 -1.79 -2.54
C SER A 173 8.54 -2.33 -1.24
N VAL A 174 8.17 -3.54 -0.81
CA VAL A 174 8.76 -4.12 0.41
C VAL A 174 10.21 -4.52 0.23
N GLN A 175 10.59 -4.99 -0.97
CA GLN A 175 11.99 -5.25 -1.30
C GLN A 175 12.83 -3.97 -1.22
N SER A 176 12.35 -2.87 -1.79
CA SER A 176 13.03 -1.57 -1.73
C SER A 176 13.07 -1.00 -0.32
N PHE A 177 12.00 -1.18 0.46
CA PHE A 177 11.96 -0.83 1.88
C PHE A 177 12.99 -1.60 2.69
N LEU A 178 13.09 -2.92 2.50
CA LEU A 178 14.08 -3.76 3.18
C LEU A 178 15.52 -3.41 2.75
N ASP A 179 15.74 -3.05 1.49
CA ASP A 179 17.04 -2.54 1.02
C ASP A 179 17.46 -1.27 1.77
N GLY A 180 16.52 -0.34 1.97
CA GLY A 180 16.75 0.86 2.77
C GLY A 180 16.93 0.59 4.26
N LEU A 181 16.11 -0.32 4.82
CA LEU A 181 16.15 -0.71 6.23
C LEU A 181 17.48 -1.40 6.61
N LEU A 182 17.96 -2.30 5.75
CA LEU A 182 19.15 -3.12 6.03
C LEU A 182 20.41 -2.57 5.36
N GLY A 183 20.29 -1.48 4.59
CA GLY A 183 21.41 -0.80 3.95
C GLY A 183 22.16 -1.68 2.94
N THR A 184 21.45 -2.55 2.20
CA THR A 184 22.10 -3.50 1.28
C THR A 184 22.62 -2.84 0.00
N GLY A 185 22.14 -1.64 -0.34
CA GLY A 185 22.60 -0.86 -1.49
C GLY A 185 22.28 -1.51 -2.84
N LEU A 186 21.21 -2.32 -2.91
CA LEU A 186 20.78 -3.02 -4.12
C LEU A 186 20.07 -2.09 -5.09
N LEU A 187 19.34 -1.09 -4.57
CA LEU A 187 18.76 -0.04 -5.39
C LEU A 187 19.87 0.88 -5.89
N LYS A 188 20.18 0.77 -7.19
CA LYS A 188 21.12 1.65 -7.88
C LYS A 188 20.37 2.86 -8.42
N ILE A 189 20.36 3.95 -7.66
CA ILE A 189 19.83 5.24 -8.09
C ILE A 189 20.90 5.92 -8.95
N GLY A 190 20.62 6.20 -10.22
CA GLY A 190 21.59 6.88 -11.08
C GLY A 190 21.37 6.82 -12.59
N GLY A 191 20.30 6.17 -13.07
CA GLY A 191 19.96 6.20 -14.49
C GLY A 191 19.27 7.51 -14.88
N LYS A 192 19.63 8.07 -16.04
CA LYS A 192 18.72 8.99 -16.74
C LYS A 192 17.39 8.27 -16.96
N LEU A 193 16.28 9.00 -16.83
CA LEU A 193 14.98 8.48 -17.24
C LEU A 193 15.06 7.99 -18.69
N ARG A 194 14.33 6.91 -18.99
CA ARG A 194 14.30 6.32 -20.33
C ARG A 194 13.74 7.36 -21.29
N GLU A 195 14.41 7.50 -22.42
CA GLU A 195 13.91 8.34 -23.50
C GLU A 195 12.57 7.81 -24.02
N PHE A 196 11.69 8.72 -24.41
CA PHE A 196 10.40 8.33 -24.97
C PHE A 196 10.59 7.63 -26.31
N ASP A 197 10.06 6.41 -26.42
CA ASP A 197 10.00 5.64 -27.68
C ASP A 197 8.57 5.13 -27.85
N SER A 198 7.84 5.66 -28.83
CA SER A 198 6.45 5.27 -29.12
C SER A 198 6.30 3.79 -29.50
N LYS A 199 7.39 3.11 -29.88
CA LYS A 199 7.38 1.68 -30.17
C LYS A 199 7.48 0.81 -28.91
N VAL A 200 7.84 1.39 -27.77
CA VAL A 200 8.01 0.66 -26.50
C VAL A 200 6.82 0.94 -25.59
N THR A 201 5.74 0.19 -25.79
CA THR A 201 4.49 0.35 -25.04
C THR A 201 4.35 -0.58 -23.83
N LYS A 202 5.30 -1.49 -23.61
CA LYS A 202 5.33 -2.45 -22.50
C LYS A 202 6.77 -2.85 -22.15
N GLU A 203 7.01 -3.31 -20.93
CA GLU A 203 8.31 -3.93 -20.62
C GLU A 203 8.48 -5.23 -21.39
N ARG A 204 9.68 -5.42 -21.94
CA ARG A 204 10.06 -6.66 -22.65
C ARG A 204 10.16 -7.84 -21.70
N ARG A 205 10.62 -7.60 -20.47
CA ARG A 205 10.76 -8.60 -19.41
C ARG A 205 9.91 -8.16 -18.24
N VAL A 206 8.95 -9.01 -17.88
CA VAL A 206 8.18 -8.84 -16.66
C VAL A 206 8.75 -9.81 -15.63
N PRO A 207 8.95 -9.38 -14.36
CA PRO A 207 9.43 -10.26 -13.31
C PRO A 207 8.76 -11.63 -13.29
N ASN A 208 9.57 -12.68 -13.26
CA ASN A 208 9.10 -14.04 -13.14
C ASN A 208 9.18 -14.48 -11.67
N HIS A 209 8.04 -14.75 -11.06
CA HIS A 209 7.91 -15.32 -9.72
C HIS A 209 8.73 -16.61 -9.50
N SER A 210 9.03 -17.37 -10.56
CA SER A 210 9.84 -18.59 -10.45
C SER A 210 11.34 -18.33 -10.36
N TRP A 211 11.78 -17.06 -10.35
CA TRP A 211 13.18 -16.72 -10.18
C TRP A 211 13.64 -17.19 -8.80
N LYS A 212 14.75 -17.94 -8.79
CA LYS A 212 15.40 -18.40 -7.57
C LYS A 212 16.75 -17.72 -7.46
N SER A 213 17.09 -17.23 -6.29
CA SER A 213 18.44 -16.79 -6.03
C SER A 213 19.34 -18.00 -5.82
N ASP A 214 20.54 -17.94 -6.38
CA ASP A 214 21.64 -18.85 -6.00
C ASP A 214 22.26 -18.47 -4.64
N SER A 215 21.80 -17.39 -3.99
CA SER A 215 22.26 -17.00 -2.66
C SER A 215 21.90 -18.07 -1.64
N GLU A 216 22.93 -18.66 -1.03
CA GLU A 216 22.77 -19.71 -0.03
C GLU A 216 22.08 -19.23 1.26
N THR A 217 22.08 -17.91 1.52
CA THR A 217 21.51 -17.34 2.75
C THR A 217 20.77 -16.01 2.48
N PRO A 218 19.44 -16.04 2.29
CA PRO A 218 18.67 -14.80 2.18
C PRO A 218 18.64 -14.05 3.52
N LEU A 219 18.61 -12.72 3.47
CA LEU A 219 18.54 -11.89 4.67
C LEU A 219 17.14 -11.92 5.28
N VAL A 220 16.11 -11.65 4.46
CA VAL A 220 14.71 -11.63 4.89
C VAL A 220 13.84 -12.19 3.77
N LYS A 221 13.09 -13.25 4.05
CA LYS A 221 12.14 -13.81 3.08
C LYS A 221 10.83 -13.03 3.09
N ILE A 222 10.30 -12.68 1.91
CA ILE A 222 9.00 -12.03 1.77
C ILE A 222 7.94 -13.08 1.53
N GLN A 223 6.96 -13.16 2.42
CA GLN A 223 5.90 -14.15 2.36
C GLN A 223 4.63 -13.55 1.73
N VAL A 224 4.12 -14.21 0.70
CA VAL A 224 2.79 -13.97 0.13
C VAL A 224 1.94 -15.19 0.46
N ARG A 225 0.91 -14.98 1.27
CA ARG A 225 0.13 -16.08 1.87
C ARG A 225 -0.85 -16.68 0.88
N ASP A 226 -1.56 -17.72 1.29
CA ASP A 226 -2.70 -18.21 0.55
C ASP A 226 -3.81 -17.16 0.46
N VAL A 227 -4.48 -17.06 -0.69
CA VAL A 227 -5.56 -16.09 -0.90
C VAL A 227 -6.68 -16.22 0.13
N SER A 228 -7.00 -17.45 0.56
CA SER A 228 -8.07 -17.71 1.54
C SER A 228 -7.75 -17.18 2.95
N ASN A 229 -6.46 -16.97 3.25
CA ASN A 229 -5.97 -16.58 4.57
C ASN A 229 -5.17 -15.27 4.56
N ASP A 230 -5.14 -14.55 3.43
CA ASP A 230 -4.41 -13.28 3.33
C ASP A 230 -5.13 -12.18 4.16
N PRO A 231 -4.50 -11.63 5.22
CA PRO A 231 -5.09 -10.56 5.98
C PRO A 231 -4.91 -9.18 5.34
N LEU A 232 -4.06 -9.06 4.31
CA LEU A 232 -3.62 -7.78 3.78
C LEU A 232 -4.46 -7.25 2.63
N ASN A 233 -5.24 -8.10 1.95
CA ASN A 233 -6.19 -7.68 0.93
C ASN A 233 -7.54 -8.43 1.00
N ALA A 234 -8.51 -7.82 1.65
CA ALA A 234 -9.85 -8.39 1.76
C ALA A 234 -10.60 -8.48 0.42
N PHE A 235 -10.26 -7.64 -0.57
CA PHE A 235 -10.91 -7.65 -1.89
C PHE A 235 -10.52 -8.87 -2.71
N ASP A 236 -9.27 -9.34 -2.57
CA ASP A 236 -8.81 -10.56 -3.24
C ASP A 236 -9.24 -11.81 -2.46
N ARG A 237 -9.20 -11.76 -1.12
CA ARG A 237 -9.61 -12.90 -0.28
C ARG A 237 -11.09 -13.24 -0.40
N ASN A 238 -11.96 -12.22 -0.35
CA ASN A 238 -13.41 -12.41 -0.27
C ASN A 238 -14.15 -11.48 -1.26
N PRO A 239 -13.92 -11.59 -2.57
CA PRO A 239 -14.44 -10.64 -3.56
C PRO A 239 -15.97 -10.52 -3.50
N ASP A 240 -16.69 -11.64 -3.39
CA ASP A 240 -18.17 -11.66 -3.36
C ASP A 240 -18.75 -11.09 -2.05
N ILE A 241 -18.10 -11.33 -0.91
CA ILE A 241 -18.58 -10.77 0.36
C ILE A 241 -18.36 -9.25 0.37
N ILE A 242 -17.19 -8.80 -0.11
CA ILE A 242 -16.89 -7.37 -0.23
C ILE A 242 -17.83 -6.71 -1.24
N ALA A 243 -18.13 -7.38 -2.36
CA ALA A 243 -19.11 -6.97 -3.35
C ALA A 243 -20.45 -6.62 -2.72
N ASP A 244 -21.01 -7.59 -2.00
CA ASP A 244 -22.34 -7.50 -1.41
C ASP A 244 -22.40 -6.43 -0.33
N LEU A 245 -21.36 -6.33 0.51
CA LEU A 245 -21.29 -5.32 1.56
C LEU A 245 -21.10 -3.90 1.01
N VAL A 246 -20.31 -3.72 -0.04
CA VAL A 246 -20.19 -2.43 -0.73
C VAL A 246 -21.53 -2.07 -1.38
N ALA A 247 -22.19 -3.02 -2.04
CA ALA A 247 -23.50 -2.82 -2.64
C ALA A 247 -24.58 -2.48 -1.58
N GLU A 248 -24.54 -3.10 -0.39
CA GLU A 248 -25.40 -2.76 0.74
C GLU A 248 -25.25 -1.29 1.15
N VAL A 249 -24.00 -0.80 1.27
CA VAL A 249 -23.75 0.62 1.59
C VAL A 249 -24.25 1.54 0.48
N MET A 250 -24.08 1.14 -0.78
CA MET A 250 -24.50 1.94 -1.93
C MET A 250 -26.02 2.04 -2.08
N LYS A 251 -26.77 1.08 -1.54
CA LYS A 251 -28.25 1.08 -1.49
C LYS A 251 -28.82 2.00 -0.40
N CYS A 252 -28.01 2.47 0.56
CA CYS A 252 -28.48 3.41 1.57
C CYS A 252 -28.91 4.74 0.93
N GLU A 253 -30.05 5.29 1.36
CA GLU A 253 -30.63 6.52 0.78
C GLU A 253 -29.65 7.72 0.81
N GLU A 254 -28.94 7.93 1.93
CA GLU A 254 -27.93 9.00 2.06
C GLU A 254 -26.82 8.84 1.02
N PHE A 255 -26.34 7.60 0.81
CA PHE A 255 -25.29 7.31 -0.15
C PHE A 255 -25.78 7.54 -1.56
N PHE A 256 -26.93 6.94 -1.90
CA PHE A 256 -27.52 7.03 -3.23
C PHE A 256 -27.74 8.49 -3.63
N LYS A 257 -28.44 9.26 -2.79
CA LYS A 257 -28.74 10.67 -3.04
C LYS A 257 -27.47 11.49 -3.30
N ARG A 258 -26.44 11.30 -2.48
CA ARG A 258 -25.19 12.07 -2.60
C ARG A 258 -24.32 11.61 -3.77
N ASP A 259 -24.22 10.32 -4.05
CA ASP A 259 -23.50 9.83 -5.24
C ASP A 259 -24.21 10.25 -6.53
N SER A 260 -25.55 10.19 -6.58
CA SER A 260 -26.35 10.71 -7.69
C SER A 260 -26.14 12.21 -7.90
N SER A 261 -25.98 13.00 -6.82
CA SER A 261 -25.68 14.43 -6.95
C SER A 261 -24.31 14.72 -7.57
N ALA A 262 -23.41 13.75 -7.58
CA ALA A 262 -22.12 13.83 -8.26
C ALA A 262 -22.16 13.39 -9.73
N ALA A 263 -23.31 12.95 -10.25
CA ALA A 263 -23.47 12.53 -11.65
C ALA A 263 -23.11 13.64 -12.68
N PRO A 264 -23.44 14.94 -12.46
CA PRO A 264 -23.01 15.99 -13.39
C PRO A 264 -21.49 16.14 -13.46
N LEU A 265 -20.79 16.03 -12.33
CA LEU A 265 -19.32 16.02 -12.27
C LEU A 265 -18.76 14.79 -13.00
N ALA A 266 -19.33 13.62 -12.74
CA ALA A 266 -18.92 12.38 -13.39
C ALA A 266 -19.10 12.41 -14.91
N ALA A 267 -20.23 12.93 -15.40
CA ALA A 267 -20.49 13.10 -16.83
C ALA A 267 -19.49 14.08 -17.45
N ARG A 268 -19.20 15.21 -16.78
CA ARG A 268 -18.19 16.17 -17.26
C ARG A 268 -16.79 15.57 -17.31
N LEU A 269 -16.39 14.80 -16.30
CA LEU A 269 -15.12 14.07 -16.30
C LEU A 269 -15.05 13.07 -17.45
N ALA A 270 -16.11 12.29 -17.67
CA ALA A 270 -16.18 11.31 -18.74
C ALA A 270 -16.14 11.93 -20.15
N ASN A 271 -16.56 13.19 -20.31
CA ASN A 271 -16.43 13.90 -21.58
C ASN A 271 -14.97 14.23 -21.92
N TYR A 272 -14.14 14.56 -20.93
CA TYR A 272 -12.72 14.86 -21.13
C TYR A 272 -11.82 13.62 -21.05
N ILE A 273 -12.24 12.62 -20.29
CA ILE A 273 -11.50 11.39 -20.01
C ILE A 273 -12.41 10.20 -20.36
N PRO A 274 -12.54 9.86 -21.65
CA PRO A 274 -13.54 8.89 -22.12
C PRO A 274 -13.39 7.49 -21.52
N GLY A 275 -12.18 7.08 -21.09
CA GLY A 275 -11.97 5.81 -20.39
C GLY A 275 -12.67 5.70 -19.03
N LEU A 276 -13.19 6.81 -18.49
CA LEU A 276 -14.07 6.80 -17.32
C LEU A 276 -15.50 6.36 -17.67
N ALA A 277 -15.95 6.56 -18.91
CA ALA A 277 -17.27 6.14 -19.36
C ALA A 277 -17.32 4.61 -19.52
N ARG A 278 -17.91 3.92 -18.54
CA ARG A 278 -17.99 2.46 -18.54
C ARG A 278 -19.23 1.99 -19.31
N ARG A 279 -19.12 1.94 -20.64
CA ARG A 279 -20.10 1.23 -21.47
C ARG A 279 -19.81 -0.28 -21.36
N ASN A 280 -20.77 -1.05 -20.84
CA ASN A 280 -20.80 -2.52 -20.87
C ASN A 280 -19.82 -3.31 -19.97
N VAL A 281 -19.14 -2.70 -18.99
CA VAL A 281 -18.22 -3.43 -18.09
C VAL A 281 -18.96 -3.87 -16.82
N LYS A 282 -19.16 -5.17 -16.56
CA LYS A 282 -19.80 -5.66 -15.33
C LYS A 282 -18.83 -5.67 -14.14
N ASP A 283 -18.62 -4.53 -13.50
CA ASP A 283 -17.88 -4.47 -12.24
C ASP A 283 -18.56 -3.56 -11.22
N PHE A 284 -17.97 -3.41 -10.03
CA PHE A 284 -18.54 -2.67 -8.91
C PHE A 284 -18.97 -1.24 -9.23
N SER A 285 -18.35 -0.59 -10.22
CA SER A 285 -18.73 0.79 -10.53
C SER A 285 -20.02 0.88 -11.35
N THR A 286 -20.49 -0.20 -11.99
CA THR A 286 -21.80 -0.18 -12.66
C THR A 286 -22.95 0.02 -11.69
N LEU A 287 -22.72 -0.34 -10.42
CA LEU A 287 -23.66 -0.08 -9.35
C LEU A 287 -23.59 1.37 -8.86
N SER A 288 -22.58 2.17 -9.28
CA SER A 288 -22.42 3.54 -8.82
C SER A 288 -23.50 4.43 -9.42
N PRO A 289 -24.32 5.10 -8.59
CA PRO A 289 -25.34 6.03 -9.08
C PRO A 289 -24.80 7.13 -9.99
N SER A 290 -23.54 7.56 -9.81
CA SER A 290 -22.89 8.56 -10.66
C SER A 290 -22.38 8.04 -12.02
N GLY A 291 -22.40 6.72 -12.26
CA GLY A 291 -22.04 6.12 -13.55
C GLY A 291 -20.54 6.00 -13.88
N ILE A 292 -19.64 6.33 -12.96
CA ILE A 292 -18.17 6.17 -13.15
C ILE A 292 -17.51 5.48 -11.95
N ASN A 293 -16.29 5.00 -12.16
CA ASN A 293 -15.44 4.56 -11.07
C ASN A 293 -14.60 5.72 -10.51
N TRP A 294 -14.97 6.19 -9.33
CA TRP A 294 -14.30 7.28 -8.65
C TRP A 294 -12.86 6.95 -8.20
N ILE A 295 -12.52 5.67 -7.99
CA ILE A 295 -11.14 5.26 -7.65
C ILE A 295 -10.23 5.57 -8.84
N GLU A 296 -10.65 5.19 -10.04
CA GLU A 296 -9.85 5.39 -11.26
C GLU A 296 -9.82 6.86 -11.69
N ALA A 297 -10.90 7.61 -11.45
CA ALA A 297 -10.91 9.06 -11.64
C ALA A 297 -9.91 9.76 -10.70
N ALA A 298 -9.86 9.38 -9.41
CA ALA A 298 -8.87 9.91 -8.48
C ALA A 298 -7.44 9.51 -8.85
N ASP A 299 -7.24 8.25 -9.27
CA ASP A 299 -5.95 7.72 -9.69
C ASP A 299 -5.35 8.52 -10.85
N HIS A 300 -6.18 8.95 -11.81
CA HIS A 300 -5.78 9.86 -12.90
C HIS A 300 -5.13 11.13 -12.37
N PHE A 301 -5.80 11.82 -11.44
CA PHE A 301 -5.31 13.09 -10.89
C PHE A 301 -4.05 12.87 -10.04
N ILE A 302 -4.03 11.85 -9.19
CA ILE A 302 -2.92 11.59 -8.27
C ILE A 302 -1.64 11.23 -9.02
N CYS A 303 -1.69 10.24 -9.93
CA CYS A 303 -0.51 9.80 -10.66
C CYS A 303 0.03 10.93 -11.56
N ARG A 304 -0.83 11.69 -12.22
CA ARG A 304 -0.38 12.78 -13.10
C ARG A 304 0.23 13.93 -12.32
N ALA A 305 -0.37 14.32 -11.19
CA ALA A 305 0.20 15.34 -10.31
C ALA A 305 1.57 14.90 -9.75
N ALA A 306 1.69 13.64 -9.30
CA ALA A 306 2.94 13.09 -8.75
C ALA A 306 4.10 13.11 -9.78
N HIS A 307 3.79 13.00 -11.06
CA HIS A 307 4.78 12.95 -12.14
C HIS A 307 4.87 14.23 -12.99
N GLY A 308 4.25 15.33 -12.56
CA GLY A 308 4.24 16.61 -13.28
C GLY A 308 3.67 16.49 -14.70
N VAL A 309 2.64 15.67 -14.88
CA VAL A 309 2.00 15.41 -16.18
C VAL A 309 0.72 16.23 -16.26
N ARG A 310 0.52 16.92 -17.39
CA ARG A 310 -0.76 17.62 -17.68
C ARG A 310 -1.93 16.65 -17.55
N LEU A 311 -3.02 17.11 -16.95
CA LEU A 311 -4.22 16.32 -16.73
C LEU A 311 -4.91 15.95 -18.05
N SER A 312 -4.81 16.81 -19.08
CA SER A 312 -5.35 16.58 -20.42
C SER A 312 -4.43 15.75 -21.35
N LYS A 313 -3.20 15.40 -20.93
CA LYS A 313 -2.26 14.67 -21.79
C LYS A 313 -2.83 13.32 -22.23
N PHE A 314 -2.68 12.95 -23.50
CA PHE A 314 -3.28 11.75 -24.11
C PHE A 314 -4.81 11.75 -24.19
N THR A 315 -5.45 12.92 -24.10
CA THR A 315 -6.87 13.10 -24.44
C THR A 315 -7.01 13.80 -25.79
N GLU A 316 -8.23 13.90 -26.32
CA GLU A 316 -8.53 14.73 -27.51
C GLU A 316 -8.22 16.22 -27.28
N PHE A 317 -8.00 16.64 -26.03
CA PHE A 317 -7.85 18.02 -25.58
C PHE A 317 -6.44 18.31 -25.04
N GLU A 318 -5.44 17.52 -25.42
CA GLU A 318 -4.07 17.60 -24.86
C GLU A 318 -3.44 19.01 -24.96
N HIS A 319 -3.81 19.78 -25.99
CA HIS A 319 -3.28 21.12 -26.24
C HIS A 319 -4.23 22.25 -25.86
N ASP A 320 -5.33 21.95 -25.16
CA ASP A 320 -6.32 22.94 -24.72
C ASP A 320 -6.08 23.31 -23.25
N ASP A 321 -5.61 24.54 -23.02
CA ASP A 321 -5.33 25.06 -21.67
C ASP A 321 -6.61 25.35 -20.87
N GLN A 322 -7.74 25.64 -21.53
CA GLN A 322 -9.01 25.81 -20.83
C GLN A 322 -9.52 24.46 -20.29
N VAL A 323 -9.29 23.38 -21.04
CA VAL A 323 -9.60 22.02 -20.57
C VAL A 323 -8.67 21.60 -19.43
N GLU A 324 -7.38 21.93 -19.50
CA GLU A 324 -6.44 21.68 -18.39
C GLU A 324 -6.89 22.39 -17.10
N GLN A 325 -7.24 23.67 -17.17
CA GLN A 325 -7.76 24.43 -16.02
C GLN A 325 -9.07 23.84 -15.49
N THR A 326 -9.95 23.41 -16.40
CA THR A 326 -11.20 22.74 -16.05
C THR A 326 -10.96 21.42 -15.31
N LEU A 327 -10.05 20.57 -15.79
CA LEU A 327 -9.68 19.32 -15.14
C LEU A 327 -9.05 19.57 -13.77
N ALA A 328 -8.17 20.57 -13.66
CA ALA A 328 -7.56 20.97 -12.39
C ALA A 328 -8.61 21.41 -11.37
N ALA A 329 -9.62 22.19 -11.78
CA ALA A 329 -10.72 22.61 -10.92
C ALA A 329 -11.59 21.43 -10.44
N MET A 330 -11.73 20.36 -11.25
CA MET A 330 -12.48 19.16 -10.88
C MET A 330 -11.69 18.17 -10.01
N ALA A 331 -10.36 18.28 -9.95
CA ALA A 331 -9.49 17.35 -9.22
C ALA A 331 -9.86 17.31 -7.73
N HIS A 332 -9.98 18.48 -7.08
CA HIS A 332 -10.33 18.55 -5.65
C HIS A 332 -11.72 17.96 -5.36
N GLN A 333 -12.71 18.22 -6.22
CA GLN A 333 -14.06 17.69 -6.06
C GLN A 333 -14.08 16.15 -6.21
N THR A 334 -13.31 15.62 -7.16
CA THR A 334 -13.16 14.18 -7.38
C THR A 334 -12.56 13.48 -6.16
N LEU A 335 -11.44 14.01 -5.64
CA LEU A 335 -10.76 13.46 -4.48
C LEU A 335 -11.63 13.56 -3.22
N THR A 336 -12.33 14.68 -3.03
CA THR A 336 -13.25 14.88 -1.90
C THR A 336 -14.43 13.90 -1.96
N HIS A 337 -14.98 13.65 -3.14
CA HIS A 337 -16.07 12.69 -3.31
C HIS A 337 -15.61 11.26 -3.03
N LEU A 338 -14.44 10.85 -3.54
CA LEU A 338 -13.88 9.53 -3.25
C LEU A 338 -13.60 9.35 -1.75
N ALA A 339 -13.00 10.34 -1.10
CA ALA A 339 -12.75 10.31 0.35
C ALA A 339 -14.06 10.19 1.14
N TRP A 340 -15.11 10.90 0.72
CA TRP A 340 -16.45 10.74 1.28
C TRP A 340 -16.99 9.32 1.08
N ARG A 341 -16.84 8.72 -0.11
CA ARG A 341 -17.28 7.33 -0.37
C ARG A 341 -16.61 6.34 0.58
N PHE A 342 -15.28 6.40 0.73
CA PHE A 342 -14.55 5.56 1.70
C PHE A 342 -15.05 5.77 3.13
N ARG A 343 -15.29 7.03 3.54
CA ARG A 343 -15.87 7.32 4.86
C ARG A 343 -17.22 6.65 5.05
N GLN A 344 -18.08 6.61 4.03
CA GLN A 344 -19.38 5.94 4.11
C GLN A 344 -19.24 4.41 4.14
N TRP A 345 -18.37 3.83 3.31
CA TRP A 345 -18.07 2.39 3.34
C TRP A 345 -17.66 1.95 4.75
N TYR A 346 -16.79 2.72 5.40
CA TYR A 346 -16.30 2.39 6.74
C TYR A 346 -17.24 2.79 7.88
N LYS A 347 -18.42 3.37 7.60
CA LYS A 347 -19.52 3.42 8.60
C LYS A 347 -20.20 2.06 8.74
N ASN A 348 -20.19 1.22 7.70
CA ASN A 348 -20.75 -0.12 7.77
C ASN A 348 -19.81 -1.02 8.58
N LYS A 349 -20.28 -1.44 9.77
CA LYS A 349 -19.49 -2.25 10.71
C LYS A 349 -19.09 -3.61 10.15
N LYS A 350 -19.93 -4.23 9.32
CA LYS A 350 -19.63 -5.53 8.71
C LYS A 350 -18.51 -5.38 7.69
N LEU A 351 -18.64 -4.40 6.79
CA LEU A 351 -17.59 -4.10 5.81
C LEU A 351 -16.27 -3.75 6.49
N LEU A 352 -16.30 -2.85 7.47
CA LEU A 352 -15.12 -2.49 8.26
C LEU A 352 -14.49 -3.72 8.94
N ALA A 353 -15.29 -4.58 9.56
CA ALA A 353 -14.79 -5.78 10.24
C ALA A 353 -14.17 -6.79 9.27
N VAL A 354 -14.78 -7.03 8.10
CA VAL A 354 -14.23 -7.97 7.10
C VAL A 354 -12.86 -7.52 6.60
N ILE A 355 -12.63 -6.21 6.48
CA ILE A 355 -11.35 -5.68 6.02
C ILE A 355 -10.34 -5.57 7.17
N ALA A 356 -10.71 -4.96 8.30
CA ALA A 356 -9.77 -4.61 9.37
C ALA A 356 -9.53 -5.72 10.41
N ALA A 357 -10.51 -6.59 10.68
CA ALA A 357 -10.37 -7.57 11.76
C ALA A 357 -9.24 -8.60 11.53
N PRO A 358 -9.03 -9.15 10.32
CA PRO A 358 -7.94 -10.10 10.08
C PRO A 358 -6.54 -9.55 10.41
N PRO A 359 -6.07 -8.42 9.84
CA PRO A 359 -4.74 -7.92 10.16
C PRO A 359 -4.63 -7.47 11.62
N LEU A 360 -5.69 -6.89 12.21
CA LEU A 360 -5.68 -6.50 13.63
C LEU A 360 -5.61 -7.69 14.57
N ARG A 361 -6.30 -8.80 14.26
CA ARG A 361 -6.23 -10.03 15.05
C ARG A 361 -4.84 -10.61 15.01
N GLU A 362 -4.23 -10.66 13.82
CA GLU A 362 -2.87 -11.15 13.69
C GLU A 362 -1.87 -10.34 14.52
N ILE A 363 -1.92 -9.00 14.44
CA ILE A 363 -1.07 -8.14 15.26
C ILE A 363 -1.32 -8.42 16.75
N ALA A 364 -2.59 -8.52 17.16
CA ALA A 364 -2.93 -8.80 18.55
C ALA A 364 -2.38 -10.16 19.02
N ASP A 365 -2.46 -11.20 18.18
CA ASP A 365 -1.93 -12.53 18.48
C ASP A 365 -0.39 -12.51 18.56
N GLN A 366 0.29 -11.78 17.67
CA GLN A 366 1.74 -11.60 17.72
C GLN A 366 2.20 -10.82 18.96
N ILE A 367 1.51 -9.73 19.30
CA ILE A 367 1.75 -8.98 20.54
C ILE A 367 1.54 -9.88 21.76
N ALA A 368 0.45 -10.66 21.78
CA ALA A 368 0.15 -11.57 22.90
C ALA A 368 1.18 -12.70 23.06
N ALA A 369 1.88 -13.08 21.98
CA ALA A 369 2.96 -14.06 22.00
C ALA A 369 4.33 -13.46 22.40
N THR A 370 4.44 -12.14 22.55
CA THR A 370 5.67 -11.40 22.90
C THR A 370 6.07 -11.43 24.40
N PRO A 371 5.19 -11.59 25.41
CA PRO A 371 5.58 -11.55 26.83
C PRO A 371 6.59 -12.62 27.30
N ASP A 372 6.87 -13.62 26.47
CA ASP A 372 7.82 -14.70 26.75
C ASP A 372 9.26 -14.42 26.26
N LEU A 373 9.54 -13.19 25.81
CA LEU A 373 10.86 -12.81 25.27
C LEU A 373 11.99 -12.74 26.30
N ARG A 374 11.75 -12.96 27.60
CA ARG A 374 12.82 -12.99 28.62
C ARG A 374 13.90 -14.05 28.34
N GLY A 375 13.65 -14.99 27.43
CA GLY A 375 14.63 -15.94 26.90
C GLY A 375 14.92 -15.84 25.40
N ARG A 376 14.25 -14.96 24.64
CA ARG A 376 14.57 -14.78 23.20
C ARG A 376 15.67 -13.73 23.05
N GLN A 377 16.58 -13.98 22.11
CA GLN A 377 17.66 -13.05 21.79
C GLN A 377 17.20 -11.85 20.95
N LYS A 378 16.02 -11.92 20.30
CA LYS A 378 15.57 -10.92 19.32
C LYS A 378 14.10 -10.52 19.48
N HIS A 379 13.81 -9.25 19.24
CA HIS A 379 12.47 -8.67 19.29
C HIS A 379 11.79 -8.74 17.91
N PRO A 380 10.47 -8.99 17.82
CA PRO A 380 9.76 -9.05 16.54
C PRO A 380 9.76 -7.70 15.81
N PHE A 381 10.08 -7.73 14.52
CA PHE A 381 10.00 -6.58 13.62
C PHE A 381 9.28 -7.00 12.34
N VAL A 382 7.98 -6.67 12.25
CA VAL A 382 7.10 -7.21 11.21
C VAL A 382 6.70 -6.13 10.22
N VAL A 383 6.94 -6.36 8.94
CA VAL A 383 6.61 -5.44 7.85
C VAL A 383 5.49 -6.03 6.99
N TYR A 384 4.42 -5.27 6.81
CA TYR A 384 3.27 -5.59 5.98
C TYR A 384 3.16 -4.62 4.81
N SER A 385 3.46 -5.08 3.59
CA SER A 385 3.27 -4.31 2.37
C SER A 385 1.90 -4.59 1.76
N CYS A 386 1.08 -3.55 1.71
CA CYS A 386 -0.34 -3.67 1.40
C CYS A 386 -0.83 -2.47 0.57
N HIS A 387 -2.15 -2.27 0.57
CA HIS A 387 -2.82 -1.21 -0.17
C HIS A 387 -3.32 -0.10 0.77
N ASP A 388 -3.58 1.06 0.18
CA ASP A 388 -4.22 2.19 0.85
C ASP A 388 -5.50 1.79 1.58
N ILE A 389 -6.33 0.95 0.98
CA ILE A 389 -7.57 0.47 1.58
C ILE A 389 -7.34 -0.26 2.92
N THR A 390 -6.28 -1.04 3.05
CA THR A 390 -5.94 -1.79 4.26
C THR A 390 -5.50 -0.83 5.37
N ILE A 391 -4.64 0.13 5.03
CA ILE A 391 -4.16 1.15 5.97
C ILE A 391 -5.32 2.03 6.45
N LEU A 392 -6.17 2.50 5.52
CA LEU A 392 -7.30 3.37 5.85
C LEU A 392 -8.26 2.73 6.84
N VAL A 393 -8.57 1.43 6.69
CA VAL A 393 -9.48 0.75 7.63
C VAL A 393 -8.84 0.49 8.99
N ILE A 394 -7.54 0.20 9.03
CA ILE A 394 -6.81 -0.01 10.27
C ILE A 394 -6.78 1.30 11.06
N MET A 395 -6.37 2.41 10.42
CA MET A 395 -6.39 3.74 11.02
C MET A 395 -7.78 4.11 11.53
N LYS A 396 -8.82 3.87 10.73
CA LYS A 396 -10.21 4.16 11.11
C LYS A 396 -10.64 3.35 12.33
N THR A 397 -10.31 2.06 12.38
CA THR A 397 -10.68 1.18 13.48
C THR A 397 -9.96 1.57 14.76
N TRP A 398 -8.67 1.89 14.67
CA TRP A 398 -7.87 2.30 15.83
C TRP A 398 -8.35 3.60 16.45
N ILE A 399 -8.62 4.62 15.62
CA ILE A 399 -9.17 5.90 16.07
C ILE A 399 -10.51 5.70 16.80
N LEU A 400 -11.36 4.79 16.31
CA LEU A 400 -12.67 4.54 16.89
C LEU A 400 -12.62 3.76 18.21
N GLN A 401 -11.62 2.89 18.39
CA GLN A 401 -11.58 1.99 19.54
C GLN A 401 -10.88 2.59 20.77
N ASN A 402 -10.26 3.78 20.68
CA ASN A 402 -9.49 4.38 21.79
C ASN A 402 -8.62 3.33 22.51
N MET A 403 -7.98 2.42 21.76
CA MET A 403 -7.27 1.30 22.38
C MET A 403 -6.16 1.86 23.29
N THR A 404 -6.32 1.65 24.59
CA THR A 404 -5.49 2.20 25.68
C THR A 404 -4.18 1.42 25.89
N ALA A 405 -3.49 1.03 24.82
CA ALA A 405 -2.21 0.33 24.90
C ALA A 405 -1.10 1.17 24.25
N HIS A 406 0.12 1.02 24.76
CA HIS A 406 1.36 1.64 24.24
C HIS A 406 1.77 1.03 22.88
N THR A 407 0.87 1.03 21.90
CA THR A 407 1.14 0.56 20.55
C THR A 407 1.29 1.78 19.65
N LEU A 408 2.52 2.07 19.25
CA LEU A 408 2.79 3.03 18.20
C LEU A 408 2.46 2.33 16.87
N PHE A 409 1.46 2.84 16.16
CA PHE A 409 1.16 2.39 14.81
C PHE A 409 1.71 3.39 13.81
N GLU A 410 2.65 2.95 12.98
CA GLU A 410 3.23 3.78 11.94
C GLU A 410 2.77 3.30 10.58
N CYS A 411 2.16 4.22 9.83
CA CYS A 411 1.92 4.07 8.41
C CYS A 411 2.98 4.90 7.69
N SER A 412 3.79 4.24 6.85
CA SER A 412 4.83 4.88 6.05
C SER A 412 4.37 5.16 4.61
#